data_AF-A0A536U2G7-F1
#
_entry.id   AF-A0A536U2G7-F1
#
_cell.length_a   1.000
_cell.length_b   1.000
_cell.length_c   1.000
_cell.angle_alpha   90.00
_cell.angle_beta   90.00
_cell.angle_gamma   90.00
#
_symmetry.space_group_name_H-M   'P 1'
#
loop_
_entity.id
_entity.type
_entity.pdbx_description
1 polymer ?
#
loop_
_entity_poly.entity_id
_entity_poly.type
_entity_poly.pdbx_seq_one_letter_code
_entity_poly.pdbx_strand_id
1 'polypeptide(L)' 'QLVLNTFTGAARLASSSPDPVAVLRERVTSEGGTTERALASMAKDEVKEAIIRAIHAANERGKELGEELGKE' A
#
# COMPACT_ATOMS: atom_id res chain seq x y z
N GLN A 1 -17.14 -10.08 -0.95
CA GLN A 1 -17.50 -8.84 -0.23
C GLN A 1 -16.47 -8.40 0.82
N LEU A 2 -16.00 -9.29 1.72
CA LEU A 2 -15.13 -8.92 2.85
C LEU A 2 -13.87 -8.14 2.44
N VAL A 3 -13.10 -8.65 1.47
CA VAL A 3 -11.87 -8.01 0.99
C VAL A 3 -12.12 -6.58 0.50
N LEU A 4 -13.11 -6.40 -0.39
CA LEU A 4 -13.44 -5.08 -0.93
C LEU A 4 -13.81 -4.08 0.18
N ASN A 5 -14.60 -4.52 1.16
CA ASN A 5 -14.98 -3.68 2.30
C ASN A 5 -13.78 -3.34 3.18
N THR A 6 -12.86 -4.28 3.41
CA THR A 6 -11.63 -4.05 4.19
C THR A 6 -10.76 -2.97 3.54
N PHE A 7 -10.48 -3.09 2.24
CA PHE A 7 -9.67 -2.10 1.52
C PHE A 7 -10.36 -0.73 1.48
N THR A 8 -11.66 -0.69 1.18
CA THR A 8 -12.43 0.56 1.13
C THR A 8 -12.45 1.25 2.50
N GLY A 9 -12.71 0.49 3.57
CA GLY A 9 -12.73 1.01 4.94
C GLY A 9 -11.37 1.53 5.39
N ALA A 10 -10.30 0.79 5.12
CA ALA A 10 -8.93 1.19 5.45
C ALA A 10 -8.50 2.46 4.70
N ALA A 11 -8.80 2.56 3.40
CA ALA A 11 -8.50 3.75 2.60
C ALA A 11 -9.27 4.98 3.10
N ARG A 12 -10.56 4.81 3.43
CA ARG A 12 -11.37 5.89 3.99
C ARG A 12 -10.82 6.37 5.34
N LEU A 13 -10.49 5.44 6.24
CA LEU A 13 -9.91 5.77 7.55
C LEU A 13 -8.58 6.53 7.40
N ALA A 14 -7.69 6.05 6.52
CA ALA A 14 -6.41 6.71 6.25
C ALA A 14 -6.58 8.12 5.67
N SER A 15 -7.58 8.33 4.80
CA SER A 15 -7.83 9.63 4.19
C SER A 15 -8.48 10.65 5.12
N SER A 16 -9.27 10.22 6.11
CA SER A 16 -10.02 11.12 7.01
C SER A 16 -9.40 11.31 8.38
N SER A 17 -8.45 10.46 8.76
CA SER A 17 -7.82 10.53 10.08
C SER A 17 -6.75 11.63 10.13
N PRO A 18 -6.64 12.38 11.24
CA PRO A 18 -5.49 13.25 11.49
C PRO A 18 -4.22 12.46 11.87
N ASP A 19 -4.37 11.19 12.25
CA ASP A 19 -3.25 10.34 12.66
C ASP A 19 -2.49 9.76 11.46
N PRO A 20 -1.15 9.63 11.54
CA PRO A 20 -0.37 8.92 10.53
C PRO A 20 -0.81 7.46 10.36
N VAL A 21 -0.71 6.94 9.13
CA VAL A 21 -1.08 5.55 8.80
C VAL A 21 -0.34 4.52 9.66
N ALA A 22 0.92 4.79 10.04
CA ALA A 22 1.68 3.92 10.94
C ALA A 22 1.00 3.76 12.31
N VAL A 23 0.52 4.87 12.89
CA VAL A 23 -0.21 4.87 14.17
C VAL A 23 -1.55 4.14 14.02
N LEU A 24 -2.26 4.34 12.90
CA LEU A 24 -3.51 3.64 12.63
C LEU A 24 -3.32 2.11 12.58
N ARG A 25 -2.22 1.66 11.96
CA ARG A 25 -1.85 0.24 11.90
C ARG A 25 -1.50 -0.31 13.29
N GLU A 26 -0.74 0.44 14.09
CA GLU A 26 -0.38 0.05 15.46
C GLU A 26 -1.61 -0.16 16.33
N ARG A 27 -2.61 0.73 16.25
CA ARG A 27 -3.86 0.62 17.03
C ARG A 27 -4.67 -0.66 16.76
N VAL A 28 -4.47 -1.32 15.62
CA VAL A 28 -5.15 -2.57 15.25
C VAL A 28 -4.22 -3.80 15.32
N THR A 29 -3.03 -3.63 15.88
CA THR A 29 -2.01 -4.67 16.00
C THR A 29 -1.70 -4.91 17.47
N SER A 30 -2.26 -5.97 18.05
CA SER A 30 -1.89 -6.43 19.38
C SER A 30 -0.63 -7.30 19.34
N GLU A 31 0.22 -7.18 20.35
CA GLU A 31 1.37 -8.07 20.57
C GLU A 31 0.95 -9.54 20.56
N GLY A 32 1.65 -10.38 19.79
CA GLY A 32 1.34 -11.81 19.63
C GLY A 32 0.08 -12.13 18.80
N GLY A 33 -0.63 -11.10 18.32
CA GLY A 33 -1.92 -11.22 17.64
C GLY A 33 -1.85 -11.69 16.19
N THR A 34 -3.02 -11.88 15.59
CA THR A 34 -3.14 -12.32 14.18
C THR A 34 -2.66 -11.26 13.19
N THR A 35 -2.95 -9.97 13.45
CA THR A 35 -2.47 -8.85 12.62
C THR A 35 -0.95 -8.76 12.62
N GLU A 36 -0.32 -8.91 13.78
CA GLU A 36 1.15 -8.87 13.90
C GLU A 36 1.80 -9.98 13.06
N ARG A 37 1.30 -11.22 13.18
CA ARG A 37 1.79 -12.36 12.39
C ARG A 37 1.61 -12.15 10.89
N ALA A 38 0.47 -11.60 10.48
CA ALA A 38 0.22 -11.29 9.08
C ALA A 38 1.20 -10.22 8.56
N LEU A 39 1.44 -9.16 9.32
CA LEU A 39 2.41 -8.11 8.96
C LEU A 39 3.84 -8.67 8.87
N ALA A 40 4.24 -9.55 9.80
CA ALA A 40 5.54 -10.20 9.77
C ALA A 40 5.72 -11.08 8.52
N SER A 41 4.67 -11.83 8.12
CA SER A 41 4.70 -12.60 6.87
C SER A 41 4.83 -11.69 5.65
N MET A 42 4.03 -10.62 5.57
CA MET A 42 4.09 -9.66 4.45
C MET A 42 5.44 -8.94 4.36
N ALA A 43 6.09 -8.66 5.51
CA ALA A 43 7.42 -8.08 5.54
C ALA A 43 8.49 -9.07 5.05
N LYS A 44 8.39 -10.35 5.44
CA LYS A 44 9.27 -11.42 4.95
C LYS A 44 9.16 -11.60 3.43
N ASP A 45 7.96 -11.43 2.89
CA ASP A 45 7.68 -11.54 1.45
C ASP A 45 7.94 -10.24 0.69
N GLU A 46 8.55 -9.23 1.33
CA GLU A 46 8.91 -7.93 0.73
C GLU A 46 7.75 -7.20 0.04
N VAL A 47 6.52 -7.32 0.57
CA VAL A 47 5.33 -6.76 -0.09
C VAL A 47 5.43 -5.24 -0.25
N LYS A 48 5.99 -4.54 0.74
CA LYS A 48 6.17 -3.08 0.69
C LYS A 48 7.13 -2.70 -0.44
N GLU A 49 8.27 -3.38 -0.51
CA GLU A 49 9.31 -3.14 -1.49
C GLU A 49 8.80 -3.47 -2.89
N ALA A 50 8.02 -4.54 -3.04
CA ALA A 50 7.38 -4.90 -4.30
C ALA A 50 6.43 -3.81 -4.81
N ILE A 51 5.60 -3.22 -3.93
CA ILE A 51 4.71 -2.10 -4.29
C ILE A 51 5.52 -0.88 -4.74
N ILE A 52 6.59 -0.54 -4.01
CA ILE A 52 7.48 0.59 -4.36
C ILE A 52 8.10 0.37 -5.75
N ARG A 53 8.67 -0.82 -5.99
CA ARG A 53 9.26 -1.18 -7.30
C ARG A 53 8.22 -1.08 -8.42
N ALA A 54 7.00 -1.57 -8.19
CA ALA A 54 5.93 -1.52 -9.18
C ALA A 54 5.51 -0.09 -9.55
N ILE A 55 5.43 0.82 -8.56
CA ILE A 55 5.10 2.23 -8.79
C ILE A 55 6.21 2.92 -9.61
N HIS A 56 7.48 2.65 -9.32
CA HIS A 56 8.58 3.19 -10.10
C HIS A 56 8.56 2.69 -11.55
N ALA A 57 8.37 1.39 -11.77
CA ALA A 57 8.26 0.82 -13.11
C ALA A 57 7.09 1.42 -13.90
N ALA A 58 5.93 1.62 -13.26
CA ALA A 58 4.79 2.27 -13.88
C ALA A 58 5.08 3.74 -14.26
N ASN A 59 5.77 4.47 -13.39
CA ASN A 59 6.18 5.85 -13.63
C ASN A 59 7.21 5.96 -14.77
N GLU A 60 8.17 5.05 -14.85
CA GLU A 60 9.12 4.98 -15.96
C GLU A 60 8.40 4.75 -17.29
N ARG A 61 7.48 3.77 -17.36
CA ARG A 61 6.70 3.54 -18.58
C ARG A 61 5.82 4.74 -18.94
N GLY A 62 5.26 5.43 -17.94
CA GLY A 62 4.49 6.65 -18.18
C GLY A 62 5.31 7.76 -18.85
N LYS A 63 6.60 7.90 -18.50
CA LYS A 63 7.50 8.86 -19.14
C LYS A 63 7.82 8.46 -20.59
N GLU A 64 8.15 7.19 -20.82
CA GLU A 64 8.40 6.67 -22.17
C GLU A 64 7.21 6.93 -23.10
N LEU A 65 5.99 6.63 -22.64
CA LEU A 65 4.76 6.90 -23.39
C LEU A 65 4.58 8.40 -23.68
N GLY A 66 4.88 9.27 -22.72
CA GLY A 66 4.83 10.72 -22.91
C GLY A 66 5.84 11.21 -23.95
N GLU A 67 7.04 10.64 -23.98
CA GLU A 67 8.06 10.95 -24.98
C GLU A 67 7.73 10.40 -26.36
N GLU A 68 7.11 9.22 -26.44
CA GLU A 68 6.61 8.62 -27.69
C GLU A 68 5.53 9.52 -28.31
N LEU A 69 4.53 9.93 -27.52
CA LEU A 69 3.41 10.77 -27.97
C LEU A 69 3.79 12.21 -28.29
N GLY A 70 4.82 12.76 -27.63
CA GLY A 70 5.30 14.13 -27.88
C GLY A 70 6.21 14.27 -29.12
N LYS A 71 6.56 13.15 -29.77
CA LYS A 71 7.36 13.12 -31.00
C LYS A 71 6.50 13.02 -32.27
N GLU A 72 5.19 12.80 -32.12
CA GLU A 72 4.16 12.94 -33.17
C GLU A 72 3.68 14.40 -33.28
#